data_AF-A0A2V8A1U7-F1
#
_entry.id   AF-A0A2V8A1U7-F1
#
_cell.length_a   1.000
_cell.length_b   1.000
_cell.length_c   1.000
_cell.angle_alpha   90.00
_cell.angle_beta   90.00
_cell.angle_gamma   90.00
#
_symmetry.space_group_name_H-M   'P 1'
#
loop_
_entity.id
_entity.type
_entity.pdbx_description
1 polymer ?
#
loop_
_entity_poly.entity_id
_entity_poly.type
_entity_poly.pdbx_seq_one_letter_code
_entity_poly.pdbx_strand_id
1 'polypeptide(L)'
;MHSTRLGWAVAGGVPWIWPLCETLHFMGLALLMGVVSVFDLRMLGMAKGLPLGPLQRLMPWAILGFVINLTTGFMFFAGDPFQYIHNVAFGMKLLF
;
A
#
# COMPACT_ATOMS: atom_id res chain seq x y z
N MET A 1 -6.84 5.94 25.05
CA MET A 1 -5.75 6.46 24.18
C MET A 1 -6.36 7.17 22.97
N HIS A 2 -6.81 8.42 23.11
CA HIS A 2 -7.37 9.22 21.99
C HIS A 2 -6.72 10.61 21.98
N SER A 3 -5.39 10.66 21.84
CA SER A 3 -4.62 11.89 22.04
C SER A 3 -4.51 12.77 20.79
N THR A 4 -4.76 12.23 19.59
CA THR A 4 -4.65 12.96 18.31
C THR A 4 -6.00 13.05 17.61
N ARG A 5 -6.34 14.26 17.09
CA ARG A 5 -7.61 14.51 16.36
C ARG A 5 -7.77 13.59 15.13
N LEU A 6 -6.64 13.21 14.52
CA LEU A 6 -6.57 12.25 13.41
C LEU A 6 -6.88 10.82 13.86
N GLY A 7 -6.29 10.34 14.96
CA GLY A 7 -6.54 8.99 15.47
C GLY A 7 -8.00 8.78 15.89
N TRP A 8 -8.63 9.79 16.50
CA TRP A 8 -10.07 9.75 16.79
C TRP A 8 -10.93 9.70 15.52
N ALA A 9 -10.65 10.54 14.51
CA ALA A 9 -11.41 10.56 13.27
C ALA A 9 -11.33 9.22 12.49
N VAL A 10 -10.16 8.60 12.47
CA VAL A 10 -9.90 7.33 11.78
C VAL A 10 -10.45 6.12 12.54
N ALA A 11 -10.31 6.07 13.87
CA ALA A 11 -10.66 4.90 14.68
C ALA A 11 -12.11 4.88 15.20
N GLY A 12 -12.81 6.01 15.28
CA GLY A 12 -14.17 6.02 15.84
C GLY A 12 -15.04 7.24 15.56
N GLY A 13 -14.48 8.34 15.06
CA GLY A 13 -15.20 9.59 14.80
C GLY A 13 -15.96 9.60 13.47
N VAL A 14 -15.48 8.86 12.46
CA VAL A 14 -16.15 8.73 11.15
C VAL A 14 -16.16 7.26 10.73
N PRO A 15 -17.32 6.57 10.75
CA PRO A 15 -17.43 5.12 10.54
C PRO A 15 -16.83 4.60 9.22
N TRP A 16 -16.71 5.46 8.22
CA TRP A 16 -16.31 5.10 6.86
C TRP A 16 -14.84 5.31 6.56
N ILE A 17 -14.09 6.03 7.41
CA ILE A 17 -12.67 6.30 7.13
C ILE A 17 -11.86 5.02 7.19
N TRP A 18 -12.07 4.19 8.21
CA TRP A 18 -11.35 2.93 8.35
C TRP A 18 -11.60 1.95 7.19
N PRO A 19 -12.86 1.60 6.81
CA PRO A 19 -13.12 0.74 5.66
C PRO A 19 -12.63 1.32 4.32
N LEU A 20 -12.70 2.64 4.15
CA LEU A 20 -12.19 3.30 2.95
C LEU A 20 -10.68 3.19 2.85
N CYS A 21 -9.96 3.43 3.95
CA CYS A 21 -8.52 3.24 4.02
C CYS A 21 -8.13 1.79 3.71
N GLU A 22 -8.87 0.79 4.22
CA GLU A 22 -8.62 -0.63 3.93
C GLU A 22 -8.80 -0.92 2.44
N THR A 23 -9.92 -0.47 1.87
CA THR A 23 -10.24 -0.67 0.46
C THR A 23 -9.17 -0.04 -0.45
N LEU A 24 -8.80 1.21 -0.17
CA LEU A 24 -7.74 1.91 -0.90
C LEU A 24 -6.38 1.21 -0.76
N HIS A 25 -6.05 0.70 0.43
CA HIS A 25 -4.81 -0.02 0.68
C HIS A 25 -4.75 -1.33 -0.12
N PHE A 26 -5.84 -2.12 -0.16
CA PHE A 26 -5.85 -3.35 -0.96
C PHE A 26 -5.79 -3.06 -2.46
N MET A 27 -6.48 -2.02 -2.94
CA MET A 27 -6.40 -1.61 -4.35
C MET A 27 -5.00 -1.12 -4.73
N GLY A 28 -4.36 -0.32 -3.87
CA GLY A 28 -2.99 0.14 -4.09
C GLY A 28 -2.00 -1.03 -4.11
N LEU A 29 -2.16 -2.01 -3.23
CA LEU A 29 -1.37 -3.25 -3.22
C LEU A 29 -1.56 -4.06 -4.51
N ALA A 30 -2.80 -4.26 -4.94
CA ALA A 30 -3.09 -5.00 -6.18
C ALA A 30 -2.47 -4.30 -7.41
N LEU A 31 -2.55 -2.96 -7.47
CA LEU A 31 -1.98 -2.18 -8.57
C LEU A 31 -0.45 -2.24 -8.57
N LEU A 32 0.18 -2.02 -7.41
CA LEU A 32 1.63 -2.09 -7.24
C LEU A 32 2.16 -3.49 -7.59
N MET A 33 1.61 -4.52 -6.94
CA MET A 33 2.01 -5.92 -7.14
C MET A 33 1.77 -6.34 -8.59
N GLY A 34 0.64 -5.97 -9.20
CA GLY A 34 0.34 -6.33 -10.58
C GLY A 34 1.36 -5.78 -11.57
N VAL A 35 1.70 -4.49 -11.47
CA VAL A 35 2.66 -3.86 -12.39
C VAL A 35 4.08 -4.37 -12.15
N VAL A 36 4.53 -4.45 -10.89
CA VAL A 36 5.89 -4.91 -10.55
C VAL A 36 6.07 -6.38 -10.93
N SER A 37 5.09 -7.25 -10.64
CA SER A 37 5.18 -8.67 -10.98
C SER A 37 5.30 -8.89 -12.49
N VAL A 38 4.57 -8.13 -13.31
CA VAL A 38 4.69 -8.21 -14.78
C VAL A 38 6.08 -7.75 -15.24
N PHE A 39 6.63 -6.72 -14.60
CA PHE A 39 7.98 -6.25 -14.86
C PHE A 39 9.05 -7.28 -14.49
N ASP A 40 8.92 -7.90 -13.32
CA ASP A 40 9.84 -8.92 -12.84
C ASP A 40 9.77 -10.19 -13.71
N LEU A 41 8.56 -10.67 -14.06
CA LEU A 41 8.38 -11.81 -14.97
C LEU A 41 9.00 -11.56 -16.34
N ARG A 42 8.98 -10.31 -16.81
CA ARG A 42 9.68 -9.91 -18.02
C ARG A 42 11.20 -9.96 -17.83
N MET A 43 11.72 -9.37 -16.75
CA MET A 43 13.15 -9.35 -16.44
C MET A 43 13.72 -10.77 -16.26
N LEU A 44 12.96 -11.66 -15.62
CA LEU A 44 13.28 -13.08 -15.45
C LEU A 44 13.19 -13.88 -16.76
N GLY A 45 12.74 -13.25 -17.85
CA GLY A 45 12.73 -13.86 -19.18
C GLY A 45 11.53 -14.76 -19.45
N MET A 46 10.52 -14.81 -18.57
CA MET A 46 9.28 -15.54 -18.77
C MET A 46 8.31 -14.78 -19.68
N ALA A 47 8.33 -13.44 -19.64
CA ALA A 47 7.45 -12.58 -20.44
C ALA A 47 8.20 -11.78 -21.55
N LYS A 48 9.17 -12.42 -22.23
CA LYS A 48 10.00 -11.79 -23.30
C LYS A 48 9.19 -11.22 -24.46
N GLY A 49 7.98 -11.74 -24.71
CA GLY A 49 7.10 -11.30 -25.79
C GLY A 49 6.38 -9.96 -25.54
N LEU A 50 6.38 -9.44 -24.32
CA LEU A 50 5.83 -8.11 -24.07
C LEU A 50 6.75 -7.05 -24.72
N PRO A 51 6.29 -5.85 -25.08
CA PRO A 51 7.19 -4.74 -25.45
C PRO A 51 7.57 -3.91 -24.21
N LEU A 52 8.82 -3.40 -24.14
CA LEU A 52 9.30 -2.59 -23.00
C LEU A 52 8.57 -1.24 -22.88
N GLY A 53 8.23 -0.62 -24.01
CA GLY A 53 7.60 0.71 -24.05
C GLY A 53 6.25 0.79 -23.31
N PRO A 54 5.27 -0.09 -23.60
CA PRO A 54 4.00 -0.13 -22.88
C PRO A 54 4.16 -0.44 -21.40
N LEU A 55 5.14 -1.24 -21.02
CA LEU A 55 5.38 -1.61 -19.64
C LEU A 55 5.94 -0.43 -18.82
N GLN A 56 6.82 0.37 -19.39
CA GLN A 56 7.27 1.62 -18.76
C GLN A 56 6.13 2.62 -18.54
N ARG A 57 5.10 2.62 -19.40
CA ARG A 57 3.90 3.45 -19.20
C ARG A 57 3.04 2.99 -18.02
N LEU A 58 3.20 1.76 -17.55
CA LEU A 58 2.52 1.25 -16.36
C LEU A 58 3.24 1.62 -15.05
N MET A 59 4.52 1.99 -15.13
CA MET A 59 5.34 2.33 -13.96
C MET A 59 4.78 3.50 -13.11
N PRO A 60 4.21 4.59 -13.68
CA PRO A 60 3.52 5.61 -12.88
C PRO A 60 2.34 5.06 -12.06
N TRP A 61 1.65 4.03 -12.56
CA TRP A 61 0.56 3.38 -11.84
C TRP A 61 1.07 2.54 -10.66
N ALA A 62 2.22 1.89 -10.81
CA ALA A 62 2.89 1.24 -9.68
C ALA A 62 3.23 2.26 -8.58
N ILE A 63 3.80 3.41 -8.96
CA ILE A 63 4.12 4.50 -8.03
C ILE A 63 2.85 5.04 -7.37
N LEU A 64 1.75 5.21 -8.11
CA LEU A 64 0.47 5.63 -7.55
C LEU A 64 -0.04 4.61 -6.51
N GLY A 65 -0.01 3.31 -6.83
CA GLY A 65 -0.38 2.25 -5.90
C GLY A 65 0.48 2.26 -4.63
N PHE A 66 1.78 2.51 -4.76
CA PHE A 66 2.69 2.68 -3.63
C PHE A 66 2.33 3.89 -2.76
N VAL A 67 2.07 5.05 -3.36
CA VAL A 67 1.69 6.27 -2.62
C VAL A 67 0.37 6.06 -1.87
N ILE A 68 -0.62 5.42 -2.49
CA ILE A 68 -1.89 5.06 -1.83
C ILE A 68 -1.63 4.14 -0.63
N ASN A 69 -0.81 3.10 -0.79
CA ASN A 69 -0.49 2.18 0.31
C ASN A 69 0.28 2.85 1.44
N LEU A 70 1.23 3.72 1.11
CA LEU A 70 2.04 4.44 2.09
C LEU A 70 1.18 5.37 2.94
N THR A 71 0.33 6.16 2.28
CA THR A 71 -0.57 7.11 2.95
C THR A 71 -1.61 6.42 3.83
N THR A 72 -2.28 5.40 3.31
CA THR A 72 -3.26 4.60 4.08
C THR A 72 -2.60 3.79 5.19
N GLY A 73 -1.40 3.26 4.96
CA GLY A 73 -0.62 2.56 5.99
C GLY A 73 -0.22 3.48 7.14
N PHE A 74 0.15 4.74 6.85
CA PHE A 74 0.40 5.74 7.87
C PHE A 74 -0.87 6.08 8.67
N MET A 75 -2.04 6.15 8.01
CA MET A 75 -3.32 6.34 8.68
C MET A 75 -3.66 5.20 9.65
N PHE A 76 -3.40 3.94 9.26
CA PHE A 76 -3.57 2.79 10.18
C PHE A 76 -2.65 2.85 11.37
N PHE A 77 -1.37 3.16 11.14
CA PHE A 77 -0.41 3.30 12.22
C PHE A 77 -0.77 4.45 13.18
N ALA A 78 -1.27 5.56 12.67
CA ALA A 78 -1.74 6.68 13.48
C ALA A 78 -3.06 6.40 14.22
N GLY A 79 -3.90 5.52 13.68
CA GLY A 79 -5.18 5.11 14.26
C GLY A 79 -5.01 4.13 15.42
N ASP A 80 -4.17 3.10 15.25
CA ASP A 80 -3.87 2.13 16.31
C ASP A 80 -2.38 1.71 16.30
N PRO A 81 -1.49 2.54 16.87
CA PRO A 81 -0.04 2.29 16.83
C PRO A 81 0.37 1.05 17.64
N PHE A 82 -0.39 0.67 18.67
CA PHE A 82 -0.02 -0.42 19.59
C PHE A 82 -0.23 -1.80 18.96
N GLN A 83 -1.17 -1.92 18.02
CA GLN A 83 -1.38 -3.13 17.23
C GLN A 83 -0.21 -3.44 16.30
N TYR A 84 0.46 -2.41 15.77
CA TYR A 84 1.51 -2.59 14.74
C TYR A 84 2.93 -2.61 15.32
N ILE A 85 3.21 -1.90 16.43
CA ILE A 85 4.56 -1.83 17.02
C ILE A 85 5.12 -3.18 17.46
N HIS A 86 4.27 -4.08 17.95
CA HIS A 86 4.71 -5.42 18.40
C HIS A 86 4.65 -6.47 17.28
N ASN A 87 4.21 -6.09 16.08
CA ASN A 87 4.07 -7.02 14.97
C ASN A 87 5.36 -7.08 14.16
N VAL A 88 6.06 -8.22 14.25
CA VAL A 88 7.30 -8.48 13.50
C VAL A 88 7.10 -8.31 11.99
N ALA A 89 5.91 -8.66 11.46
CA ALA A 89 5.59 -8.47 10.05
C ALA A 89 5.56 -6.99 9.65
N PHE A 90 5.11 -6.10 10.54
CA PHE A 90 5.16 -4.65 10.30
C PHE A 90 6.60 -4.14 10.32
N GLY A 91 7.42 -4.62 11.26
CA GLY A 91 8.86 -4.31 11.31
C GLY A 91 9.59 -4.73 10.04
N MET A 92 9.35 -5.94 9.54
CA MET A 92 9.93 -6.40 8.27
C MET A 92 9.46 -5.54 7.10
N LYS A 93 8.18 -5.15 7.05
CA LYS A 93 7.62 -4.28 6.01
C LYS A 93 8.27 -2.88 5.94
N LEU A 94 8.88 -2.40 7.03
CA LEU A 94 9.61 -1.13 7.02
C LEU A 94 11.07 -1.25 6.58
N LEU A 95 11.64 -2.47 6.63
CA LEU A 95 13.04 -2.73 6.28
C LEU A 95 13.22 -3.06 4.79
N PHE A 96 12.19 -3.61 4.14
CA PHE A 96 12.18 -4.03 2.74
C PHE A 96 11.19 -3.17 1.93
#